data_AF-A0A099KNU9-F1
#
_entry.id   AF-A0A099KNU9-F1
#
_cell.length_a   1.000
_cell.length_b   1.000
_cell.length_c   1.000
_cell.angle_alpha   90.00
_cell.angle_beta   90.00
_cell.angle_gamma   90.00
#
_symmetry.space_group_name_H-M   'P 1'
#
loop_
_entity.id
_entity.type
_entity.pdbx_description
1 polymer ?
#
loop_
_entity_poly.entity_id
_entity_poly.type
_entity_poly.pdbx_seq_one_letter_code
_entity_poly.pdbx_strand_id
1 'polypeptide(L)'
;MYRRLNLLDRFNIVQFRVAAVRVLRIALGLQLMLLAINNKLLEPGAMLLFLQDFPFYNFMQGLGYHSYTDLHFVFAGGIVELTFGAMLVLGWAPRFVTLSLLAIFITTAVVSGIAEVIGHLPIFGVLWVLFAAGRHAEGKLGWSAAAQKWQTNTSTIIR
;
A
#
# COMPACT_ATOMS: atom_id res chain seq x y z
N MET A 1 16.93 -32.58 -19.61
CA MET A 1 17.99 -31.58 -19.91
C MET A 1 17.81 -30.38 -18.96
N TYR A 2 18.38 -30.42 -17.76
CA TYR A 2 18.28 -29.32 -16.79
C TYR A 2 19.33 -28.25 -17.12
N ARG A 3 18.90 -27.11 -17.66
CA ARG A 3 19.76 -25.93 -17.88
C ARG A 3 20.21 -25.41 -16.52
N ARG A 4 21.47 -25.66 -16.13
CA ARG A 4 22.08 -24.98 -14.96
C ARG A 4 22.08 -23.48 -15.24
N LEU A 5 21.21 -22.75 -14.57
CA LEU A 5 21.28 -21.28 -14.50
C LEU A 5 22.61 -20.88 -13.85
N ASN A 6 23.39 -20.05 -14.53
CA ASN A 6 24.64 -19.52 -14.02
C ASN A 6 24.37 -18.66 -12.77
N LEU A 7 25.35 -18.56 -11.87
CA LEU A 7 25.23 -17.76 -10.63
C LEU A 7 24.87 -16.29 -10.91
N LEU A 8 25.35 -15.74 -12.03
CA LEU A 8 25.04 -14.38 -12.48
C LEU A 8 23.56 -14.22 -12.87
N ASP A 9 22.97 -15.21 -13.54
CA ASP A 9 21.55 -15.19 -13.90
C ASP A 9 20.66 -15.24 -12.66
N ARG A 10 21.03 -16.08 -11.68
CA ARG A 10 20.33 -16.16 -10.40
C ARG A 10 20.39 -14.84 -9.63
N PHE A 11 21.55 -14.17 -9.64
CA PHE A 11 21.71 -12.87 -8.99
C PHE A 11 20.84 -11.79 -9.65
N ASN A 12 20.84 -11.72 -10.98
CA ASN A 12 20.03 -10.76 -11.73
C ASN A 12 18.52 -10.94 -11.46
N ILE A 13 18.00 -12.17 -11.51
CA ILE A 13 16.57 -12.45 -11.27
C ILE A 13 16.13 -11.98 -9.87
N VAL A 14 16.96 -12.19 -8.84
CA VAL A 14 16.64 -11.75 -7.48
C VAL A 14 16.61 -10.23 -7.38
N GLN A 15 17.55 -9.53 -8.00
CA GLN A 15 17.57 -8.06 -8.00
C GLN A 15 16.38 -7.47 -8.76
N PHE A 16 16.05 -8.02 -9.95
CA PHE A 16 14.87 -7.61 -10.71
C PHE A 16 13.58 -7.83 -9.92
N ARG A 17 13.45 -8.95 -9.21
CA ARG A 17 12.28 -9.21 -8.35
C ARG A 17 12.13 -8.16 -7.25
N VAL A 18 13.22 -7.80 -6.58
CA VAL A 18 13.21 -6.77 -5.52
C VAL A 18 12.85 -5.40 -6.09
N ALA A 19 13.42 -5.04 -7.25
CA ALA A 19 13.11 -3.79 -7.93
C ALA A 19 11.64 -3.72 -8.36
N ALA A 20 11.11 -4.78 -8.98
CA ALA A 20 9.72 -4.85 -9.42
C ALA A 20 8.73 -4.65 -8.27
N VAL A 21 8.95 -5.33 -7.13
CA VAL A 21 8.11 -5.19 -5.94
C VAL A 21 8.17 -3.76 -5.37
N ARG A 22 9.35 -3.12 -5.38
CA ARG A 22 9.50 -1.73 -4.94
C ARG A 22 8.76 -0.75 -5.85
N VAL A 23 8.91 -0.89 -7.16
CA VAL A 23 8.21 -0.07 -8.15
C VAL A 23 6.70 -0.24 -7.98
N LEU A 24 6.22 -1.47 -7.83
CA LEU A 24 4.80 -1.75 -7.65
C LEU A 24 4.24 -1.11 -6.37
N ARG A 25 5.00 -1.15 -5.28
CA ARG A 25 4.64 -0.51 -4.00
C ARG A 25 4.56 1.01 -4.14
N ILE A 26 5.55 1.62 -4.77
CA ILE A 26 5.59 3.07 -5.00
C ILE A 26 4.45 3.50 -5.92
N ALA A 27 4.21 2.76 -7.01
CA ALA A 27 3.12 3.03 -7.94
C ALA A 27 1.75 2.94 -7.27
N LEU A 28 1.50 1.91 -6.45
CA LEU A 28 0.28 1.82 -5.65
C LEU A 28 0.15 2.98 -4.67
N GLY A 29 1.24 3.33 -3.98
CA GLY A 29 1.24 4.46 -3.05
C GLY A 29 0.90 5.79 -3.74
N LEU A 30 1.53 6.07 -4.88
CA LEU A 30 1.24 7.25 -5.70
C LEU A 30 -0.20 7.25 -6.21
N GLN A 31 -0.73 6.10 -6.64
CA GLN A 31 -2.12 5.97 -7.07
C GLN A 31 -3.09 6.38 -5.94
N LEU A 32 -2.87 5.91 -4.70
CA LEU A 32 -3.70 6.30 -3.55
C LEU A 32 -3.59 7.79 -3.25
N MET A 33 -2.39 8.36 -3.31
CA MET A 33 -2.18 9.79 -3.07
C MET A 33 -2.88 10.64 -4.13
N LEU A 34 -2.77 10.28 -5.40
CA LEU A 34 -3.42 10.98 -6.50
C LEU A 34 -4.95 10.88 -6.40
N LEU A 35 -5.48 9.73 -6.01
CA LEU A 35 -6.91 9.54 -5.79
C LEU A 35 -7.41 10.42 -4.64
N ALA A 36 -6.70 10.44 -3.51
CA ALA A 36 -7.05 11.27 -2.36
C ALA A 36 -7.02 12.76 -2.70
N ILE A 37 -5.99 13.22 -3.40
CA ILE A 37 -5.85 14.64 -3.77
C ILE A 37 -6.96 15.04 -4.73
N ASN A 38 -7.15 14.30 -5.84
CA ASN A 38 -8.11 14.72 -6.86
C ASN A 38 -9.56 14.50 -6.41
N ASN A 39 -9.92 13.30 -5.98
CA ASN A 39 -11.33 12.92 -5.81
C ASN A 39 -11.87 13.18 -4.40
N LYS A 40 -11.02 13.52 -3.42
CA LYS A 40 -11.46 13.78 -2.04
C LYS A 40 -11.10 15.16 -1.54
N LEU A 41 -9.90 15.67 -1.83
CA LEU A 41 -9.47 16.99 -1.35
C LEU A 41 -9.83 18.12 -2.32
N LEU A 42 -9.59 17.95 -3.62
CA LEU A 42 -9.85 18.99 -4.62
C LEU A 42 -11.29 18.95 -5.14
N GLU A 43 -11.78 17.78 -5.53
CA GLU A 43 -13.12 17.60 -6.13
C GLU A 43 -13.95 16.56 -5.36
N PRO A 44 -14.40 16.88 -4.13
CA PRO A 44 -15.19 15.94 -3.31
C PRO A 44 -16.59 15.66 -3.87
N GLY A 45 -17.02 16.38 -4.92
CA GLY A 45 -18.39 16.37 -5.43
C GLY A 45 -18.91 14.97 -5.79
N ALA A 46 -18.08 14.13 -6.42
CA ALA A 46 -18.47 12.77 -6.77
C ALA A 46 -18.76 11.90 -5.53
N MET A 47 -17.95 12.02 -4.48
CA MET A 47 -18.14 11.27 -3.24
C MET A 47 -19.32 11.81 -2.43
N LEU A 48 -19.57 13.12 -2.46
CA LEU A 48 -20.75 13.71 -1.81
C LEU A 48 -22.05 13.27 -2.49
N LEU A 49 -22.09 13.22 -3.82
CA LEU A 49 -23.24 12.68 -4.55
C LEU A 49 -23.46 11.19 -4.23
N PHE A 50 -22.38 10.41 -4.17
CA PHE A 50 -22.44 9.01 -3.74
C PHE A 50 -23.02 8.87 -2.32
N LEU A 51 -22.64 9.73 -1.38
CA LEU A 51 -23.16 9.70 -0.01
C LEU A 51 -24.63 10.15 0.08
N GLN A 52 -25.13 10.95 -0.85
CA GLN A 52 -26.57 11.26 -0.93
C GLN A 52 -27.39 10.04 -1.32
N ASP A 53 -26.90 9.25 -2.28
CA ASP A 53 -27.56 8.02 -2.72
C ASP A 53 -27.38 6.87 -1.72
N PHE A 54 -26.25 6.83 -1.01
CA PHE A 54 -25.89 5.78 -0.05
C PHE A 54 -25.46 6.35 1.32
N PRO A 55 -26.37 6.97 2.09
CA PRO A 55 -26.03 7.69 3.33
C PRO A 55 -25.48 6.79 4.45
N PHE A 56 -25.76 5.48 4.40
CA PHE A 56 -25.24 4.52 5.37
C PHE A 56 -23.71 4.37 5.33
N TYR A 57 -23.04 4.82 4.27
CA TYR A 57 -21.58 4.83 4.19
C TYR A 57 -20.95 5.77 5.22
N ASN A 58 -21.61 6.88 5.55
CA ASN A 58 -21.19 7.74 6.64
C ASN A 58 -21.61 7.15 7.99
N PHE A 59 -20.93 6.08 8.39
CA PHE A 59 -21.23 5.36 9.63
C PHE A 59 -21.10 6.24 10.88
N MET A 60 -20.39 7.38 10.83
CA MET A 60 -20.27 8.31 11.96
C MET A 60 -21.62 8.89 12.34
N GLN A 61 -22.48 9.21 11.36
CA GLN A 61 -23.85 9.65 11.63
C GLN A 61 -24.69 8.52 12.24
N GLY A 62 -24.48 7.27 11.79
CA GLY A 62 -25.10 6.07 12.38
C GLY A 62 -24.67 5.78 13.82
N LEU A 63 -23.49 6.24 14.23
CA LEU A 63 -22.98 6.15 15.61
C LEU A 63 -23.47 7.29 16.52
N GLY A 64 -24.30 8.20 16.01
CA GLY A 64 -24.87 9.32 16.77
C GLY A 64 -24.10 10.64 16.66
N TYR A 65 -23.03 10.71 15.86
CA TYR A 65 -22.29 11.96 15.62
C TYR A 65 -22.96 12.78 14.51
N HIS A 66 -24.13 13.34 14.78
CA HIS A 66 -24.90 14.10 13.79
C HIS A 66 -24.23 15.39 13.30
N SER A 67 -23.29 15.95 14.07
CA SER A 67 -22.48 17.10 13.63
C SER A 67 -21.42 16.72 12.58
N TYR A 68 -21.17 15.41 12.38
CA TYR A 68 -20.18 14.91 11.44
C TYR A 68 -20.77 14.80 10.03
N THR A 69 -20.60 15.87 9.25
CA THR A 69 -21.16 15.94 7.89
C THR A 69 -20.45 14.99 6.92
N ASP A 70 -21.10 14.71 5.79
CA ASP A 70 -20.52 13.89 4.72
C ASP A 70 -19.19 14.47 4.22
N LEU A 71 -19.05 15.79 4.19
CA LEU A 71 -17.80 16.44 3.82
C LEU A 71 -16.64 16.08 4.77
N HIS A 72 -16.91 16.00 6.08
CA HIS A 72 -15.89 15.57 7.05
C HIS A 72 -15.48 14.11 6.78
N PHE A 73 -16.45 13.25 6.45
CA PHE A 73 -16.19 11.85 6.11
C PHE A 73 -15.31 11.72 4.87
N VAL A 74 -15.64 12.46 3.79
CA VAL A 74 -14.85 12.46 2.56
C VAL A 74 -13.42 12.92 2.82
N PHE A 75 -13.23 14.01 3.58
CA PHE A 75 -11.90 14.51 3.92
C PHE A 75 -11.12 13.56 4.82
N ALA A 76 -11.75 12.94 5.81
CA ALA A 76 -11.09 11.93 6.65
C ALA A 76 -10.64 10.73 5.81
N GLY A 77 -11.49 10.25 4.90
CA GLY A 77 -11.13 9.21 3.95
C GLY A 77 -9.96 9.61 3.04
N GLY A 78 -9.89 10.87 2.63
CA GLY A 78 -8.79 11.42 1.83
C GLY A 78 -7.47 11.47 2.60
N ILE A 79 -7.50 11.92 3.86
CA ILE A 79 -6.32 11.95 4.73
C ILE A 79 -5.79 10.52 4.98
N VAL A 80 -6.68 9.56 5.22
CA VAL A 80 -6.31 8.15 5.42
C VAL A 80 -5.62 7.58 4.17
N GLU A 81 -6.21 7.77 3.00
CA GLU A 81 -5.60 7.31 1.73
C GLU A 81 -4.27 7.98 1.42
N LEU A 82 -4.18 9.30 1.63
CA LEU A 82 -2.95 10.05 1.44
C LEU A 82 -1.84 9.53 2.36
N THR A 83 -2.19 9.26 3.63
CA THR A 83 -1.27 8.74 4.64
C THR A 83 -0.79 7.34 4.28
N PHE A 84 -1.70 6.42 3.93
CA PHE A 84 -1.34 5.07 3.49
C PHE A 84 -0.53 5.09 2.18
N GLY A 85 -0.87 5.96 1.25
CA GLY A 85 -0.10 6.17 0.03
C GLY A 85 1.33 6.62 0.33
N ALA A 86 1.50 7.62 1.20
CA ALA A 86 2.81 8.09 1.63
C ALA A 86 3.61 6.99 2.36
N MET A 87 2.98 6.22 3.25
CA MET A 87 3.62 5.09 3.92
C MET A 87 4.11 4.02 2.93
N LEU A 88 3.33 3.72 1.88
CA LEU A 88 3.76 2.78 0.83
C LEU A 88 4.94 3.31 0.01
N VAL A 89 4.92 4.60 -0.37
CA VAL A 89 6.04 5.22 -1.10
C VAL A 89 7.31 5.19 -0.26
N LEU A 90 7.24 5.66 0.99
CA LEU A 90 8.36 5.67 1.94
C LEU A 90 8.79 4.25 2.34
N GLY A 91 7.90 3.27 2.21
CA GLY A 91 8.14 1.90 2.66
C GLY A 91 8.07 1.75 4.17
N TRP A 92 7.29 2.60 4.84
CA TRP A 92 7.04 2.51 6.28
C TRP A 92 5.91 1.52 6.56
N ALA A 93 6.21 0.44 7.29
CA ALA A 93 5.25 -0.60 7.67
C ALA A 93 4.37 -1.12 6.52
N PRO A 94 4.92 -1.46 5.33
CA PRO A 94 4.16 -1.80 4.14
C PRO A 94 3.21 -2.98 4.36
N ARG A 95 3.54 -3.95 5.22
CA ARG A 95 2.61 -5.06 5.53
C ARG A 95 1.36 -4.61 6.26
N PHE A 96 1.52 -3.73 7.25
CA PHE A 96 0.39 -3.17 7.99
C PHE A 96 -0.52 -2.39 7.03
N VAL A 97 0.08 -1.56 6.17
CA VAL A 97 -0.67 -0.78 5.19
C VAL A 97 -1.36 -1.69 4.17
N THR A 98 -0.67 -2.68 3.61
CA THR A 98 -1.25 -3.64 2.66
C THR A 98 -2.41 -4.44 3.27
N LEU A 99 -2.28 -4.91 4.51
CA LEU A 99 -3.36 -5.61 5.20
C LEU A 99 -4.55 -4.71 5.50
N SER A 100 -4.29 -3.48 5.94
CA SER A 100 -5.35 -2.50 6.23
C SER A 100 -6.11 -2.14 4.95
N LEU A 101 -5.40 -1.87 3.85
CA LEU A 101 -6.00 -1.60 2.55
C LEU A 101 -6.82 -2.79 2.06
N LEU A 102 -6.29 -4.02 2.18
CA LEU A 102 -7.01 -5.23 1.79
C LEU A 102 -8.33 -5.37 2.58
N ALA A 103 -8.28 -5.15 3.90
CA ALA A 103 -9.48 -5.20 4.73
C ALA A 103 -10.51 -4.13 4.34
N ILE A 104 -10.05 -2.89 4.07
CA ILE A 104 -10.92 -1.79 3.64
C ILE A 104 -11.58 -2.11 2.29
N PHE A 105 -10.80 -2.49 1.28
CA PHE A 105 -11.33 -2.78 -0.06
C PHE A 105 -12.22 -4.03 -0.10
N ILE A 106 -11.95 -5.04 0.74
CA ILE A 106 -12.87 -6.18 0.89
C ILE A 106 -14.18 -5.72 1.54
N THR A 107 -14.10 -4.85 2.54
CA THR A 107 -15.29 -4.31 3.20
C THR A 107 -16.14 -3.52 2.22
N THR A 108 -15.55 -2.59 1.45
CA THR A 108 -16.31 -1.82 0.45
C THR A 108 -16.89 -2.74 -0.64
N ALA A 109 -16.10 -3.69 -1.14
CA ALA A 109 -16.57 -4.70 -2.09
C ALA A 109 -17.81 -5.49 -1.62
N VAL A 110 -17.84 -5.88 -0.34
CA VAL A 110 -19.01 -6.58 0.23
C VAL A 110 -20.22 -5.65 0.32
N VAL A 111 -20.01 -4.37 0.60
CA VAL A 111 -21.08 -3.38 0.79
C VAL A 111 -21.63 -2.86 -0.54
N SER A 112 -20.81 -2.53 -1.54
CA SER A 112 -21.29 -2.06 -2.86
C SER A 112 -21.60 -3.18 -3.85
N GLY A 113 -21.13 -4.41 -3.60
CA GLY A 113 -21.37 -5.56 -4.46
C GLY A 113 -20.34 -5.75 -5.60
N ILE A 114 -20.63 -6.71 -6.48
CA ILE A 114 -19.69 -7.26 -7.48
C ILE A 114 -19.17 -6.22 -8.49
N ALA A 115 -19.98 -5.21 -8.83
CA ALA A 115 -19.56 -4.18 -9.79
C ALA A 115 -18.34 -3.39 -9.29
N GLU A 116 -18.27 -3.09 -7.99
CA GLU A 116 -17.12 -2.42 -7.38
C GLU A 116 -15.88 -3.32 -7.39
N VAL A 117 -16.06 -4.63 -7.16
CA VAL A 117 -14.96 -5.62 -7.14
C VAL A 117 -14.20 -5.63 -8.46
N ILE A 118 -14.92 -5.58 -9.59
CA ILE A 118 -14.32 -5.60 -10.93
C ILE A 118 -13.40 -4.40 -11.13
N GLY A 119 -13.82 -3.21 -10.67
CA GLY A 119 -13.00 -1.99 -10.73
C GLY A 119 -11.73 -2.07 -9.86
N HIS A 120 -11.77 -2.85 -8.77
CA HIS A 120 -10.67 -2.99 -7.82
C HIS A 120 -9.76 -4.20 -8.08
N LEU A 121 -10.06 -5.08 -9.04
CA LEU A 121 -9.24 -6.25 -9.38
C LEU A 121 -7.75 -5.93 -9.56
N PRO A 122 -7.33 -4.86 -10.27
CA PRO A 122 -5.92 -4.52 -10.38
C PRO A 122 -5.29 -4.20 -9.02
N ILE A 123 -6.00 -3.50 -8.15
CA ILE A 123 -5.54 -3.14 -6.79
C ILE A 123 -5.40 -4.39 -5.94
N PHE A 124 -6.37 -5.30 -5.98
CA PHE A 124 -6.30 -6.58 -5.27
C PHE A 124 -5.09 -7.42 -5.71
N GLY A 125 -4.82 -7.49 -7.02
CA GLY A 125 -3.65 -8.19 -7.56
C GLY A 125 -2.34 -7.61 -7.02
N VAL A 126 -2.21 -6.28 -6.99
CA VAL A 126 -1.04 -5.61 -6.42
C VAL A 126 -0.90 -5.87 -4.92
N LEU A 127 -1.97 -5.72 -4.15
CA LEU A 127 -1.96 -5.95 -2.70
C LEU A 127 -1.54 -7.38 -2.38
N TRP A 128 -2.01 -8.37 -3.14
CA TRP A 128 -1.61 -9.77 -2.98
C TRP A 128 -0.12 -9.99 -3.24
N VAL A 129 0.41 -9.40 -4.31
CA VAL A 129 1.85 -9.46 -4.63
C VAL A 129 2.68 -8.80 -3.52
N LEU A 130 2.28 -7.63 -3.05
CA LEU A 130 2.98 -6.92 -1.98
C LEU A 130 2.95 -7.68 -0.65
N PHE A 131 1.81 -8.29 -0.33
CA PHE A 131 1.65 -9.15 0.84
C PHE A 131 2.58 -10.36 0.77
N ALA A 132 2.59 -11.08 -0.36
CA ALA A 132 3.44 -12.25 -0.57
C ALA A 132 4.94 -11.89 -0.61
N ALA A 133 5.30 -10.72 -1.17
CA ALA A 133 6.68 -10.28 -1.35
C ALA A 133 7.28 -9.54 -0.14
N GLY A 134 6.47 -9.20 0.87
CA GLY A 134 6.84 -8.36 2.02
C GLY A 134 7.99 -8.86 2.90
N ARG A 135 8.63 -10.01 2.60
CA ARG A 135 9.84 -10.51 3.28
C ARG A 135 11.16 -10.02 2.71
N HIS A 136 11.20 -9.56 1.45
CA HIS A 136 12.49 -9.33 0.76
C HIS A 136 12.95 -7.87 0.66
N ALA A 137 12.04 -6.90 0.80
CA ALA A 137 12.37 -5.48 0.57
C ALA A 137 12.97 -4.76 1.79
N GLU A 138 12.67 -5.21 3.01
CA GLU A 138 13.00 -4.52 4.27
C GLU A 138 14.37 -4.92 4.86
N GLY A 139 14.80 -6.16 4.66
CA GLY A 139 15.99 -6.70 5.33
C GLY A 139 17.35 -6.15 4.88
N LYS A 140 17.40 -5.16 3.98
CA LYS A 140 18.66 -4.66 3.38
C LYS A 140 18.96 -3.18 3.57
N LEU A 141 18.08 -2.38 4.20
CA LEU A 141 18.21 -0.91 4.17
C LEU A 141 18.58 -0.21 5.49
N GLY A 142 18.99 -0.89 6.57
CA GLY A 142 19.36 -0.12 7.79
C GLY A 142 20.31 -0.80 8.76
N TRP A 143 19.99 -2.03 9.18
CA TRP A 143 20.71 -2.65 10.30
C TRP A 143 21.68 -3.75 9.87
N SER A 144 21.34 -4.56 8.87
CA SER A 144 22.16 -5.68 8.41
C SER A 144 23.43 -5.24 7.68
N ALA A 145 23.34 -4.21 6.83
CA ALA A 145 24.49 -3.68 6.10
C ALA A 145 25.47 -2.94 7.03
N ALA A 146 24.98 -2.21 8.02
CA ALA A 146 25.80 -1.52 9.02
C ALA A 146 26.47 -2.52 9.98
N ALA A 147 25.73 -3.55 10.43
CA ALA A 147 26.27 -4.62 11.27
C ALA A 147 27.33 -5.46 10.54
N GLN A 148 27.10 -5.77 9.25
CA GLN A 148 28.06 -6.50 8.43
C GLN A 148 29.35 -5.68 8.20
N LYS A 149 29.23 -4.37 7.98
CA LYS A 149 30.38 -3.46 7.83
C LYS A 149 31.21 -3.35 9.12
N TRP A 150 30.57 -3.39 10.29
CA TRP A 150 31.25 -3.39 11.60
C TRP A 150 32.03 -4.68 11.86
N GLN A 151 31.46 -5.85 11.51
CA GLN A 151 32.13 -7.15 11.69
C GLN A 151 33.35 -7.32 10.77
N THR A 152 33.28 -6.85 9.52
CA THR A 152 34.42 -6.94 8.59
C THR A 152 35.56 -6.00 8.95
N ASN A 153 35.29 -4.86 9.62
CA ASN A 153 36.34 -3.91 10.02
C ASN A 153 37.04 -4.31 11.31
N THR A 154 36.35 -5.01 12.22
CA THR A 154 36.93 -5.46 13.49
C THR A 154 37.84 -6.68 13.31
N SER A 155 37.60 -7.55 12.33
CA SER A 155 38.49 -8.69 12.02
C SER A 155 39.86 -8.31 11.46
N THR A 156 40.02 -7.09 10.96
CA THR A 156 41.27 -6.58 10.38
C THR A 156 42.17 -5.88 11.41
N ILE A 157 41.61 -5.50 12.57
CA ILE A 157 42.32 -4.80 13.65
C ILE A 157 42.88 -5.79 14.69
N ILE A 158 42.40 -7.04 14.70
CA ILE A 158 42.80 -8.11 15.65
C ILE A 158 43.71 -9.16 14.95
N ARG A 159 44.39 -8.78 13.87
CA ARG A 159 45.50 -9.55 13.28
C ARG A 159 46.74 -8.67 13.24
#